data_AF-A0A3D0NHE8-F1
#
_entry.id   AF-A0A3D0NHE8-F1
#
_cell.length_a   1.000
_cell.length_b   1.000
_cell.length_c   1.000
_cell.angle_alpha   90.00
_cell.angle_beta   90.00
_cell.angle_gamma   90.00
#
_symmetry.space_group_name_H-M   'P 1'
#
loop_
_entity.id
_entity.type
_entity.pdbx_description
1 polymer ?
#
loop_
_entity_poly.entity_id
_entity_poly.type
_entity_poly.pdbx_seq_one_letter_code
_entity_poly.pdbx_strand_id
1 'polypeptide(L)'
;LKEVLARKPKQKSALENLGAIFEGREEKQWSLAELVSIANSELKGRDFSNGRKMFGAAGCYACHRFQNQGGMTGPDLTTAGRRYSVKDLLDQVVNPSKVINDQFSAVMVITDEGLVHSGVVVILNNDGLTLNTDLTDPNKRVTINRNTIDEMLMSKTSPMPAG
;
A
#
# COMPACT_ATOMS: atom_id res chain seq x y z
N LEU A 1 19.72 -29.72 17.87
CA LEU A 1 18.57 -29.62 16.94
C LEU A 1 17.30 -29.08 17.61
N LYS A 2 16.87 -29.61 18.78
CA LYS A 2 15.70 -29.11 19.54
C LYS A 2 15.72 -27.60 19.81
N GLU A 3 16.87 -27.04 20.21
CA GLU A 3 17.01 -25.58 20.45
C GLU A 3 16.83 -24.73 19.18
N VAL A 4 17.33 -25.21 18.03
CA VAL A 4 17.20 -24.49 16.77
C VAL A 4 15.74 -24.50 16.29
N LEU A 5 15.04 -25.63 16.45
CA LEU A 5 13.62 -25.78 16.11
C LEU A 5 12.68 -25.03 17.07
N ALA A 6 13.11 -24.77 18.32
CA ALA A 6 12.34 -24.03 19.32
C ALA A 6 12.44 -22.50 19.15
N ARG A 7 13.40 -22.00 18.37
CA ARG A 7 13.51 -20.57 18.08
C ARG A 7 12.37 -20.13 17.19
N LYS A 8 11.48 -19.30 17.71
CA LYS A 8 10.49 -18.59 16.89
C LYS A 8 11.24 -17.57 16.02
N PRO A 9 11.04 -17.56 14.69
CA PRO A 9 11.63 -16.54 13.85
C PRO A 9 11.08 -15.17 14.27
N LYS A 10 11.96 -14.16 14.36
CA LYS A 10 11.52 -12.78 14.47
C LYS A 10 10.85 -12.42 13.14
N GLN A 11 9.53 -12.25 13.17
CA GLN A 11 8.82 -11.75 12.00
C GLN A 11 9.11 -10.26 11.87
N LYS A 12 9.54 -9.86 10.67
CA LYS A 12 9.62 -8.46 10.26
C LYS A 12 8.48 -8.18 9.30
N SER A 13 7.83 -7.04 9.42
CA SER A 13 6.83 -6.58 8.47
C SER A 13 7.47 -6.34 7.09
N ALA A 14 6.63 -6.25 6.06
CA ALA A 14 7.11 -5.89 4.73
C ALA A 14 7.83 -4.52 4.74
N LEU A 15 7.30 -3.56 5.49
CA LEU A 15 7.89 -2.22 5.67
C LEU A 15 9.25 -2.26 6.37
N GLU A 16 9.40 -3.05 7.43
CA GLU A 16 10.68 -3.19 8.14
C GLU A 16 11.76 -3.82 7.24
N ASN A 17 11.36 -4.77 6.38
CA ASN A 17 12.28 -5.36 5.40
C ASN A 17 12.66 -4.35 4.32
N LEU A 18 11.72 -3.54 3.85
CA LEU A 18 11.99 -2.48 2.85
C LEU A 18 12.95 -1.44 3.39
N GLY A 19 12.72 -0.93 4.61
CA GLY A 19 13.61 0.03 5.25
C GLY A 19 15.06 -0.47 5.29
N ALA A 20 15.27 -1.75 5.66
CA ALA A 20 16.60 -2.36 5.68
C ALA A 20 17.23 -2.56 4.29
N ILE A 21 16.44 -2.75 3.22
CA ILE A 21 16.95 -2.94 1.85
C ILE A 21 17.48 -1.61 1.28
N PHE A 22 16.84 -0.50 1.63
CA PHE A 22 17.17 0.84 1.15
C PHE A 22 18.10 1.61 2.09
N GLU A 23 18.37 1.09 3.30
CA GLU A 23 19.29 1.69 4.26
C GLU A 23 20.66 1.98 3.62
N GLY A 24 21.11 3.23 3.75
CA GLY A 24 22.40 3.69 3.22
C GLY A 24 22.45 3.88 1.71
N ARG A 25 21.34 3.72 0.98
CA ARG A 25 21.26 4.08 -0.44
C ARG A 25 20.99 5.57 -0.59
N GLU A 26 21.61 6.18 -1.59
CA GLU A 26 21.28 7.55 -1.98
C GLU A 26 19.87 7.58 -2.60
N GLU A 27 19.00 8.41 -2.07
CA GLU A 27 17.67 8.66 -2.61
C GLU A 27 17.67 9.90 -3.51
N LYS A 28 16.87 9.84 -4.58
CA LYS A 28 16.55 11.02 -5.39
C LYS A 28 15.05 11.25 -5.31
N GLN A 29 14.68 12.46 -4.91
CA GLN A 29 13.30 12.96 -4.95
C GLN A 29 13.00 13.36 -6.40
N TRP A 30 12.31 12.49 -7.12
CA TRP A 30 12.03 12.69 -8.54
C TRP A 30 10.80 13.55 -8.74
N SER A 31 10.90 14.61 -9.55
CA SER A 31 9.69 15.34 -9.94
C SER A 31 8.90 14.57 -11.00
N LEU A 32 7.58 14.74 -10.99
CA LEU A 32 6.70 14.20 -12.04
C LEU A 32 7.16 14.66 -13.44
N ALA A 33 7.59 15.92 -13.58
CA ALA A 33 8.02 16.46 -14.86
C ALA A 33 9.28 15.75 -15.40
N GLU A 34 10.27 15.50 -14.55
CA GLU A 34 11.47 14.73 -14.92
C GLU A 34 11.10 13.31 -15.34
N LEU A 35 10.28 12.61 -14.55
CA LEU A 35 9.88 11.23 -14.84
C LEU A 35 9.09 11.13 -16.15
N VAL A 36 8.18 12.07 -16.40
CA VAL A 36 7.41 12.14 -17.65
C VAL A 36 8.32 12.42 -18.84
N SER A 37 9.29 13.34 -18.70
CA SER A 37 10.28 13.63 -19.74
C SER A 37 11.09 12.39 -20.11
N ILE A 38 11.58 11.67 -19.10
CA ILE A 38 12.32 10.40 -19.28
C ILE A 38 11.43 9.35 -19.94
N ALA A 39 10.19 9.18 -19.47
CA ALA A 39 9.31 8.14 -19.98
C ALA A 39 8.76 8.42 -21.39
N ASN A 40 8.71 9.69 -21.79
CA ASN A 40 8.36 10.10 -23.15
C ASN A 40 9.56 10.03 -24.12
N SER A 41 10.79 10.01 -23.61
CA SER A 41 11.94 9.66 -24.44
C SER A 41 11.81 8.19 -24.87
N GLU A 42 12.37 7.81 -26.03
CA GLU A 42 12.33 6.41 -26.47
C GLU A 42 13.00 5.50 -25.43
N LEU A 43 12.20 4.81 -24.62
CA LEU A 43 12.67 3.81 -23.66
C LEU A 43 13.23 2.60 -24.42
N LYS A 44 14.54 2.63 -24.69
CA LYS A 44 15.30 1.54 -25.32
C LYS A 44 15.76 0.53 -24.29
N GLY A 45 15.86 -0.75 -24.68
CA GLY A 45 16.40 -1.81 -23.81
C GLY A 45 15.54 -2.17 -22.59
N ARG A 46 14.22 -2.00 -22.68
CA ARG A 46 13.30 -2.36 -21.58
C ARG A 46 13.41 -3.85 -21.23
N ASP A 47 13.72 -4.14 -19.96
CA ASP A 47 13.72 -5.48 -19.39
C ASP A 47 12.53 -5.65 -18.44
N PHE A 48 11.51 -6.36 -18.89
CA PHE A 48 10.29 -6.62 -18.11
C PHE A 48 10.54 -7.58 -16.93
N SER A 49 11.52 -8.47 -17.03
CA SER A 49 11.91 -9.36 -15.93
C SER A 49 12.54 -8.54 -14.81
N ASN A 50 13.45 -7.62 -15.16
CA ASN A 50 14.00 -6.68 -14.20
C ASN A 50 12.92 -5.75 -13.62
N GLY A 51 12.01 -5.22 -14.45
CA GLY A 51 10.89 -4.41 -13.98
C GLY A 51 10.03 -5.12 -12.92
N ARG A 52 9.73 -6.41 -13.12
CA ARG A 52 9.02 -7.22 -12.11
C ARG A 52 9.81 -7.37 -10.81
N LYS A 53 11.13 -7.59 -10.90
CA LYS A 53 12.00 -7.65 -9.71
C LYS A 53 12.01 -6.31 -8.97
N MET A 54 12.07 -5.19 -9.69
CA MET A 54 12.03 -3.85 -9.11
C MET A 54 10.70 -3.56 -8.42
N PHE A 55 9.57 -4.01 -8.99
CA PHE A 55 8.25 -3.88 -8.34
C PHE A 55 8.20 -4.57 -6.96
N GLY A 56 8.86 -5.72 -6.83
CA GLY A 56 9.02 -6.39 -5.53
C GLY A 56 10.04 -5.70 -4.61
N ALA A 57 11.20 -5.33 -5.14
CA ALA A 57 12.26 -4.68 -4.38
C ALA A 57 11.84 -3.31 -3.83
N ALA A 58 11.02 -2.57 -4.57
CA ALA A 58 10.41 -1.30 -4.16
C ALA A 58 9.22 -1.48 -3.19
N GLY A 59 8.85 -2.72 -2.86
CA GLY A 59 7.81 -3.01 -1.87
C GLY A 59 6.38 -2.92 -2.39
N CYS A 60 6.18 -2.67 -3.68
CA CYS A 60 4.84 -2.53 -4.24
C CYS A 60 3.99 -3.79 -4.03
N TYR A 61 4.61 -4.99 -4.06
CA TYR A 61 3.93 -6.25 -3.77
C TYR A 61 3.40 -6.39 -2.34
N ALA A 62 3.86 -5.58 -1.38
CA ALA A 62 3.35 -5.62 -0.01
C ALA A 62 1.85 -5.26 0.02
N CYS A 63 1.45 -4.29 -0.82
CA CYS A 63 0.08 -3.77 -0.83
C CYS A 63 -0.67 -4.08 -2.13
N HIS A 64 0.02 -4.06 -3.28
CA HIS A 64 -0.59 -4.20 -4.60
C HIS A 64 -0.41 -5.60 -5.19
N ARG A 65 -1.41 -5.99 -5.97
CA ARG A 65 -1.40 -7.21 -6.75
C ARG A 65 -0.91 -6.96 -8.17
N PHE A 66 -0.18 -7.93 -8.72
CA PHE A 66 0.08 -8.05 -10.15
C PHE A 66 0.11 -9.52 -10.56
N GLN A 67 -0.75 -9.92 -11.50
CA GLN A 67 -0.92 -11.31 -11.95
C GLN A 67 -1.07 -12.31 -10.79
N ASN A 68 -2.00 -12.04 -9.87
CA ASN A 68 -2.26 -12.86 -8.68
C ASN A 68 -1.11 -12.95 -7.66
N GLN A 69 -0.06 -12.13 -7.80
CA GLN A 69 1.04 -12.04 -6.83
C GLN A 69 0.96 -10.73 -6.05
N GLY A 70 1.23 -10.78 -4.75
CA GLY A 70 1.24 -9.60 -3.86
C GLY A 70 -0.02 -9.41 -3.02
N GLY A 71 -0.07 -8.27 -2.35
CA GLY A 71 -1.13 -7.84 -1.45
C GLY A 71 -2.44 -7.49 -2.15
N MET A 72 -3.48 -7.23 -1.35
CA MET A 72 -4.81 -6.84 -1.81
C MET A 72 -5.35 -5.62 -1.04
N THR A 73 -4.47 -4.94 -0.31
CA THR A 73 -4.79 -3.72 0.46
C THR A 73 -4.76 -2.48 -0.42
N GLY A 74 -4.06 -2.53 -1.55
CA GLY A 74 -4.18 -1.57 -2.65
C GLY A 74 -4.83 -2.18 -3.90
N PRO A 75 -5.13 -1.37 -4.93
CA PRO A 75 -5.71 -1.85 -6.18
C PRO A 75 -4.81 -2.83 -6.93
N ASP A 76 -5.44 -3.75 -7.67
CA ASP A 76 -4.76 -4.65 -8.60
C ASP A 76 -4.22 -3.88 -9.81
N LEU A 77 -2.91 -3.98 -10.04
CA LEU A 77 -2.18 -3.26 -11.08
C LEU A 77 -1.96 -4.08 -12.36
N THR A 78 -2.49 -5.31 -12.43
CA THR A 78 -2.34 -6.22 -13.59
C THR A 78 -2.72 -5.56 -14.91
N THR A 79 -3.74 -4.70 -14.89
CA THR A 79 -4.24 -3.99 -16.08
C THR A 79 -3.89 -2.51 -16.11
N ALA A 80 -3.07 -2.02 -15.17
CA ALA A 80 -2.75 -0.59 -15.03
C ALA A 80 -2.19 0.01 -16.33
N GLY A 81 -1.30 -0.70 -17.01
CA GLY A 81 -0.69 -0.24 -18.27
C GLY A 81 -1.67 -0.12 -19.46
N ARG A 82 -2.90 -0.65 -19.36
CA ARG A 82 -3.98 -0.42 -20.33
C ARG A 82 -4.96 0.66 -19.88
N ARG A 83 -5.03 0.94 -18.58
CA ARG A 83 -6.01 1.84 -17.97
C ARG A 83 -5.50 3.27 -17.82
N TYR A 84 -4.20 3.44 -17.62
CA TYR A 84 -3.58 4.72 -17.34
C TYR A 84 -2.59 5.10 -18.42
N SER A 85 -2.53 6.39 -18.74
CA SER A 85 -1.37 6.94 -19.44
C SER A 85 -0.12 6.82 -18.56
N VAL A 86 1.06 6.85 -19.17
CA VAL A 86 2.34 6.84 -18.43
C VAL A 86 2.40 7.99 -17.43
N LYS A 87 1.97 9.20 -17.84
CA LYS A 87 1.92 10.36 -16.97
C LYS A 87 0.99 10.16 -15.78
N ASP A 88 -0.21 9.64 -16.00
CA ASP A 88 -1.19 9.48 -14.92
C ASP A 88 -0.73 8.42 -13.91
N LEU A 89 -0.11 7.33 -14.40
CA LEU A 89 0.46 6.31 -13.52
C LEU A 89 1.61 6.87 -12.68
N LEU A 90 2.51 7.66 -13.29
CA LEU A 90 3.60 8.31 -12.56
C LEU A 90 3.09 9.34 -11.53
N ASP A 91 2.06 10.11 -11.87
CA ASP A 91 1.44 11.08 -10.95
C ASP A 91 0.83 10.38 -9.73
N GLN A 92 0.23 9.20 -9.90
CA GLN A 92 -0.29 8.38 -8.79
C GLN A 92 0.81 7.79 -7.89
N VAL A 93 2.00 7.54 -8.44
CA VAL A 93 3.15 7.05 -7.66
C VAL A 93 3.82 8.20 -6.89
N VAL A 94 4.02 9.35 -7.53
CA VAL A 94 4.67 10.53 -6.92
C VAL A 94 3.73 11.25 -5.95
N ASN A 95 2.45 11.39 -6.33
CA ASN A 95 1.45 12.12 -5.57
C ASN A 95 0.27 11.21 -5.17
N PRO A 96 0.49 10.17 -4.36
CA PRO A 96 -0.53 9.16 -4.07
C PRO A 96 -1.74 9.72 -3.32
N SER A 97 -1.59 10.83 -2.59
CA SER A 97 -2.68 11.51 -1.88
C SER A 97 -3.50 12.45 -2.78
N LYS A 98 -3.11 12.66 -4.04
CA LYS A 98 -3.78 13.61 -4.94
C LYS A 98 -5.20 13.16 -5.30
N VAL A 99 -5.36 11.86 -5.57
CA VAL A 99 -6.65 11.21 -5.81
C VAL A 99 -6.59 9.84 -5.18
N ILE A 100 -7.36 9.64 -4.11
CA ILE A 100 -7.46 8.35 -3.42
C ILE A 100 -8.85 7.80 -3.71
N ASN A 101 -8.92 6.52 -4.09
CA ASN A 101 -10.21 5.83 -4.15
C ASN A 101 -10.62 5.45 -2.72
N ASP A 102 -11.81 5.89 -2.31
CA ASP A 102 -12.37 5.69 -0.97
C ASP A 102 -12.30 4.24 -0.47
N GLN A 103 -12.36 3.25 -1.37
CA GLN A 103 -12.22 1.83 -1.03
C GLN A 103 -10.86 1.49 -0.38
N PHE A 104 -9.81 2.26 -0.71
CA PHE A 104 -8.44 2.07 -0.21
C PHE A 104 -8.02 3.18 0.75
N SER A 105 -8.89 4.15 1.02
CA SER A 105 -8.64 5.21 2.00
C SER A 105 -8.71 4.64 3.41
N ALA A 106 -7.73 5.01 4.23
CA ALA A 106 -7.83 4.76 5.66
C ALA A 106 -8.95 5.61 6.26
N VAL A 107 -9.69 5.04 7.21
CA VAL A 107 -10.67 5.76 8.03
C VAL A 107 -10.19 5.78 9.48
N MET A 108 -10.53 6.85 10.18
CA MET A 108 -10.48 6.93 11.63
C MET A 108 -11.91 6.78 12.14
N VAL A 109 -12.09 5.87 13.09
CA VAL A 109 -13.39 5.58 13.71
C VAL A 109 -13.27 5.87 15.19
N ILE A 110 -14.14 6.74 15.68
CA ILE A 110 -14.27 7.09 17.09
C ILE A 110 -15.55 6.43 17.59
N THR A 111 -15.46 5.61 18.63
CA THR A 111 -16.63 4.98 19.25
C THR A 111 -17.23 5.88 20.33
N ASP A 112 -18.48 5.62 20.70
CA ASP A 112 -19.17 6.21 21.86
C ASP A 112 -18.41 6.05 23.19
N GLU A 113 -17.65 4.96 23.34
CA GLU A 113 -16.72 4.73 24.46
C GLU A 113 -15.41 5.53 24.39
N GLY A 114 -15.21 6.34 23.33
CA GLY A 114 -14.02 7.15 23.11
C GLY A 114 -12.81 6.37 22.55
N LEU A 115 -13.01 5.14 22.06
CA LEU A 115 -11.94 4.37 21.43
C LEU A 115 -11.70 4.86 20.01
N VAL A 116 -10.42 4.96 19.64
CA VAL A 116 -10.01 5.37 18.29
C VAL A 116 -9.41 4.18 17.56
N HIS A 117 -10.02 3.84 16.44
CA HIS A 117 -9.52 2.84 15.51
C HIS A 117 -9.13 3.49 14.19
N SER A 118 -8.03 3.04 13.59
CA SER A 118 -7.61 3.49 12.27
C SER A 118 -7.26 2.31 11.38
N GLY A 119 -7.70 2.35 10.13
CA GLY A 119 -7.45 1.30 9.16
C GLY A 119 -8.27 1.46 7.88
N VAL A 120 -8.07 0.55 6.92
CA VAL A 120 -8.84 0.53 5.68
C VAL A 120 -10.05 -0.39 5.85
N VAL A 121 -11.21 0.03 5.34
CA VAL A 121 -12.44 -0.76 5.41
C VAL A 121 -12.32 -1.98 4.48
N VAL A 122 -12.36 -3.18 5.06
CA VAL A 122 -12.27 -4.44 4.30
C VAL A 122 -13.58 -5.22 4.24
N ILE A 123 -14.46 -5.01 5.22
CA ILE A 123 -15.82 -5.56 5.23
C ILE A 123 -16.74 -4.50 5.80
N LEU A 124 -17.80 -4.21 5.06
CA LEU A 124 -18.91 -3.38 5.51
C LEU A 124 -20.21 -4.17 5.32
N ASN A 125 -20.88 -4.47 6.42
CA ASN A 125 -22.18 -5.14 6.47
C ASN A 125 -23.13 -4.36 7.39
N ASN A 126 -24.38 -4.83 7.56
CA ASN A 126 -25.45 -4.03 8.21
C ASN A 126 -24.99 -3.39 9.52
N ASP A 127 -24.57 -4.20 10.50
CA ASP A 127 -24.14 -3.70 11.81
C ASP A 127 -22.62 -3.75 12.02
N GLY A 128 -21.85 -4.29 11.08
CA GLY A 128 -20.41 -4.51 11.22
C GLY A 128 -19.57 -3.64 10.31
N LEU A 129 -18.52 -3.06 10.89
CA LEU A 129 -17.44 -2.41 10.16
C LEU A 129 -16.13 -3.12 10.51
N THR A 130 -15.50 -3.79 9.54
CA THR A 130 -14.18 -4.39 9.74
C THR A 130 -13.11 -3.53 9.10
N LEU A 131 -12.16 -3.07 9.91
CA LEU A 131 -10.98 -2.36 9.47
C LEU A 131 -9.79 -3.30 9.44
N ASN A 132 -8.96 -3.22 8.41
CA ASN A 132 -7.60 -3.74 8.44
C ASN A 132 -6.67 -2.65 8.97
N THR A 133 -6.05 -2.91 10.13
CA THR A 133 -5.26 -1.94 10.88
C THR A 133 -3.76 -1.99 10.56
N ASP A 134 -3.33 -3.01 9.82
CA ASP A 134 -1.98 -3.13 9.27
C ASP A 134 -2.07 -3.58 7.81
N LEU A 135 -1.73 -2.68 6.90
CA LEU A 135 -1.86 -2.90 5.45
C LEU A 135 -0.84 -3.90 4.89
N THR A 136 0.13 -4.33 5.70
CA THR A 136 1.11 -5.36 5.37
C THR A 136 0.72 -6.74 5.93
N ASP A 137 -0.24 -6.82 6.84
CA ASP A 137 -0.78 -8.07 7.36
C ASP A 137 -2.31 -8.11 7.19
N PRO A 138 -2.83 -8.87 6.20
CA PRO A 138 -4.26 -8.94 5.93
C PRO A 138 -5.08 -9.54 7.08
N ASN A 139 -4.45 -10.12 8.11
CA ASN A 139 -5.12 -10.70 9.27
C ASN A 139 -5.25 -9.73 10.45
N LYS A 140 -4.55 -8.59 10.44
CA LYS A 140 -4.70 -7.54 11.45
C LYS A 140 -5.99 -6.78 11.19
N ARG A 141 -7.07 -7.27 11.79
CA ARG A 141 -8.40 -6.71 11.62
C ARG A 141 -9.03 -6.45 12.97
N VAL A 142 -9.85 -5.39 13.01
CA VAL A 142 -10.77 -5.11 14.11
C VAL A 142 -12.17 -4.99 13.52
N THR A 143 -13.16 -5.58 14.17
CA THR A 143 -14.57 -5.42 13.82
C THR A 143 -15.23 -4.54 14.86
N ILE A 144 -15.90 -3.48 14.40
CA ILE A 144 -16.56 -2.46 15.19
C ILE A 144 -18.05 -2.55 14.89
N ASN A 145 -18.89 -2.48 15.92
CA ASN A 145 -20.33 -2.35 15.75
C ASN A 145 -20.64 -0.93 15.25
N ARG A 146 -21.34 -0.82 14.12
CA ARG A 146 -21.64 0.49 13.51
C ARG A 146 -22.56 1.35 14.37
N ASN A 147 -23.37 0.72 15.22
CA ASN A 147 -24.28 1.42 16.11
C ASN A 147 -23.58 2.05 17.33
N THR A 148 -22.30 1.74 17.55
CA THR A 148 -21.46 2.33 18.61
C THR A 148 -20.44 3.33 18.05
N ILE A 149 -20.56 3.70 16.77
CA ILE A 149 -19.70 4.70 16.13
C ILE A 149 -20.27 6.09 16.39
N ASP A 150 -19.47 6.93 17.03
CA ASP A 150 -19.77 8.35 17.21
C ASP A 150 -19.37 9.15 15.97
N GLU A 151 -18.13 8.97 15.51
CA GLU A 151 -17.60 9.68 14.34
C GLU A 151 -16.76 8.76 13.44
N MET A 152 -16.84 9.00 12.13
CA MET A 152 -15.96 8.38 11.14
C MET A 152 -15.39 9.43 10.20
N LEU A 153 -14.07 9.51 10.15
CA LEU A 153 -13.32 10.47 9.33
C LEU A 153 -12.50 9.73 8.28
N MET A 154 -12.65 10.11 7.02
CA MET A 154 -11.82 9.59 5.94
C MET A 154 -10.48 10.34 5.88
N SER A 155 -9.38 9.59 5.80
CA SER A 155 -8.05 10.15 5.62
C SER A 155 -7.93 10.83 4.26
N LYS A 156 -7.36 12.04 4.26
CA LYS A 156 -6.94 12.74 3.03
C LYS A 156 -5.52 12.35 2.59
N THR A 157 -4.88 11.46 3.34
CA THR A 157 -3.52 11.00 3.13
C THR A 157 -3.55 9.55 2.71
N SER A 158 -2.90 9.25 1.58
CA SER A 158 -2.78 7.90 1.08
C SER A 158 -1.88 7.06 2.00
N PRO A 159 -2.20 5.77 2.20
CA PRO A 159 -1.29 4.85 2.87
C PRO A 159 -0.06 4.46 2.02
N MET A 160 -0.07 4.76 0.71
CA MET A 160 1.13 4.60 -0.10
C MET A 160 2.21 5.60 0.36
N PRO A 161 3.48 5.19 0.45
CA PRO A 161 4.57 6.12 0.69
C PRO A 161 4.59 7.24 -0.36
N ALA A 162 4.83 8.48 0.08
CA ALA A 162 5.10 9.58 -0.83
C ALA A 162 6.48 9.38 -1.49
N GLY A 163 6.62 9.86 -2.73
CA GLY A 163 7.86 9.82 -3.49
C GLY A 163 8.42 11.21 -3.78
#